data_AF-A0A7Z0TU55-F1
#
_entry.id   AF-A0A7Z0TU55-F1
#
_cell.length_a   1.000
_cell.length_b   1.000
_cell.length_c   1.000
_cell.angle_alpha   90.00
_cell.angle_beta   90.00
_cell.angle_gamma   90.00
#
_symmetry.space_group_name_H-M   'P 1'
#
loop_
_entity.id
_entity.type
_entity.pdbx_description
1 polymer ?
#
loop_
_entity_poly.entity_id
_entity_poly.type
_entity_poly.pdbx_seq_one_letter_code
_entity_poly.pdbx_strand_id
1 'polypeptide(L)'
;MEVRKYKNHAYRFMISDKDLSKLPVTPYAPTKEEGPLRQVGGVWYWNSEHTAEFLLDSSLILHFCKKIDFVKHHEKMCAAPGGCGQLGQDGTNAAGRVLAFLLSRDLRGLNDTLIVTDPKTELSTAAERGILKAYEDLSRNLGGPAKSNDDVDAALRAALLQLAAGEETHAQATAKLIRSDDLLCRRLAELVKRHFKLESTALKF
;
A
#
# COMPACT_ATOMS: atom_id res chain seq x y z
N MET A 1 -11.14 -16.52 -19.01
CA MET A 1 -11.75 -16.44 -17.67
C MET A 1 -12.88 -15.41 -17.74
N GLU A 2 -14.12 -15.82 -17.49
CA GLU A 2 -15.28 -14.95 -17.63
C GLU A 2 -15.33 -13.96 -16.46
N VAL A 3 -15.10 -12.68 -16.74
CA VAL A 3 -15.19 -11.62 -15.72
C VAL A 3 -16.66 -11.44 -15.36
N ARG A 4 -17.09 -11.98 -14.22
CA ARG A 4 -18.44 -11.72 -13.71
C ARG A 4 -18.53 -10.24 -13.37
N LYS A 5 -19.44 -9.54 -14.04
CA LYS A 5 -19.74 -8.12 -13.80
C LYS A 5 -20.05 -7.95 -12.31
N TYR A 6 -19.27 -7.14 -11.60
CA TYR A 6 -19.48 -6.84 -10.18
C TYR A 6 -20.89 -6.24 -10.02
N LYS A 7 -21.82 -7.02 -9.46
CA LYS A 7 -23.23 -6.67 -9.26
C LYS A 7 -23.65 -6.85 -7.80
N ASN A 8 -22.72 -6.66 -6.86
CA ASN A 8 -23.11 -6.66 -5.45
C ASN A 8 -24.03 -5.47 -5.21
N HIS A 9 -25.15 -5.71 -4.54
CA HIS A 9 -26.02 -4.64 -4.07
C HIS A 9 -25.19 -3.76 -3.12
N ALA A 10 -25.11 -2.48 -3.42
CA ALA A 10 -24.34 -1.50 -2.67
C ALA A 10 -25.26 -0.38 -2.19
N TYR A 11 -25.07 0.05 -0.96
CA TYR A 11 -25.63 1.28 -0.45
C TYR A 11 -24.54 2.35 -0.43
N ARG A 12 -24.94 3.59 -0.76
CA ARG A 12 -24.02 4.73 -0.86
C ARG A 12 -24.39 5.79 0.15
N PHE A 13 -23.47 6.13 1.03
CA PHE A 13 -23.60 7.27 1.93
C PHE A 13 -22.76 8.42 1.42
N MET A 14 -23.39 9.57 1.22
CA MET A 14 -22.69 10.83 0.99
C MET A 14 -22.44 11.50 2.33
N ILE A 15 -21.16 11.75 2.63
CA ILE A 15 -20.71 12.50 3.80
C ILE A 15 -20.26 13.87 3.29
N SER A 16 -20.97 14.92 3.70
CA SER A 16 -20.67 16.30 3.32
C SER A 16 -21.02 17.23 4.48
N ASP A 17 -20.23 18.29 4.63
CA ASP A 17 -20.52 19.42 5.52
C ASP A 17 -21.45 20.45 4.86
N LYS A 18 -21.77 20.27 3.57
CA LYS A 18 -22.68 21.16 2.83
C LYS A 18 -24.13 20.80 3.12
N ASP A 19 -25.00 21.78 2.96
CA ASP A 19 -26.45 21.53 2.94
C ASP A 19 -26.82 20.70 1.70
N LEU A 20 -27.22 19.45 1.95
CA LEU A 20 -27.60 18.49 0.91
C LEU A 20 -29.12 18.48 0.65
N SER A 21 -29.91 19.31 1.33
CA SER A 21 -31.38 19.33 1.24
C SER A 21 -31.92 19.55 -0.17
N LYS A 22 -31.11 20.15 -1.06
CA LYS A 22 -31.44 20.44 -2.45
C LYS A 22 -30.98 19.37 -3.44
N LEU A 23 -30.26 18.35 -2.98
CA LEU A 23 -29.81 17.24 -3.83
C LEU A 23 -30.82 16.07 -3.76
N PRO A 24 -30.88 15.22 -4.79
CA PRO A 24 -31.75 14.04 -4.80
C PRO A 24 -31.16 12.91 -3.93
N VAL A 25 -30.96 13.19 -2.65
CA VAL A 25 -30.45 12.23 -1.66
C VAL A 25 -31.42 12.09 -0.51
N THR A 26 -31.57 10.86 0.00
CA THR A 26 -32.46 10.57 1.11
C THR A 26 -31.68 10.62 2.42
N PRO A 27 -32.07 11.46 3.39
CA PRO A 27 -31.46 11.44 4.72
C PRO A 27 -31.55 10.05 5.35
N TYR A 28 -30.44 9.59 5.92
CA TYR A 28 -30.34 8.29 6.56
C TYR A 28 -30.27 8.42 8.09
N ALA A 29 -31.18 7.75 8.80
CA ALA A 29 -31.21 7.72 10.25
C ALA A 29 -30.65 6.37 10.75
N PRO A 30 -29.42 6.32 11.29
CA PRO A 30 -28.77 5.07 11.68
C PRO A 30 -29.38 4.43 12.94
N THR A 31 -30.25 5.13 13.66
CA THR A 31 -30.94 4.63 14.85
C THR A 31 -32.16 3.76 14.53
N LYS A 32 -32.55 3.63 13.26
CA LYS A 32 -33.64 2.75 12.82
C LYS A 32 -33.14 1.31 12.62
N GLU A 33 -33.96 0.32 12.97
CA GLU A 33 -33.52 -1.07 13.10
C GLU A 33 -33.19 -1.80 11.78
N GLU A 34 -33.70 -1.33 10.63
CA GLU A 34 -33.64 -2.10 9.37
C GLU A 34 -32.73 -1.51 8.28
N GLY A 35 -31.84 -0.59 8.65
CA GLY A 35 -30.95 0.06 7.69
C GLY A 35 -29.63 -0.67 7.45
N PRO A 36 -28.96 -0.45 6.30
CA PRO A 36 -27.67 -1.07 5.99
C PRO A 36 -26.54 -0.74 6.98
N LEU A 37 -26.68 0.33 7.76
CA LEU A 37 -25.74 0.75 8.81
C LEU A 37 -26.50 1.20 10.07
N ARG A 38 -26.42 0.45 11.17
CA ARG A 38 -27.20 0.68 12.38
C ARG A 38 -26.32 1.13 13.54
N GLN A 39 -26.76 2.10 14.34
CA GLN A 39 -26.13 2.49 15.60
C GLN A 39 -27.01 2.09 16.78
N VAL A 40 -26.48 1.25 17.68
CA VAL A 40 -27.16 0.82 18.92
C VAL A 40 -26.21 1.02 20.10
N GLY A 41 -26.62 1.79 21.10
CA GLY A 41 -25.81 2.03 22.30
C GLY A 41 -24.43 2.64 22.02
N GLY A 42 -24.32 3.47 20.97
CA GLY A 42 -23.05 4.06 20.52
C GLY A 42 -22.18 3.15 19.65
N VAL A 43 -22.55 1.87 19.49
CA VAL A 43 -21.85 0.89 18.66
C VAL A 43 -22.46 0.85 17.26
N TRP A 44 -21.59 0.80 16.24
CA TRP A 44 -21.98 0.71 14.84
C TRP A 44 -21.99 -0.74 14.35
N TYR A 45 -23.05 -1.10 13.64
CA TYR A 45 -23.26 -2.39 12.99
C TYR A 45 -23.53 -2.14 11.51
N TRP A 46 -23.11 -3.03 10.63
CA TRP A 46 -23.45 -2.97 9.21
C TRP A 46 -24.07 -4.27 8.74
N ASN A 47 -24.93 -4.20 7.72
CA ASN A 47 -25.44 -5.38 7.04
C ASN A 47 -24.36 -5.92 6.10
N SER A 48 -23.86 -7.13 6.37
CA SER A 48 -22.78 -7.78 5.63
C SER A 48 -23.19 -8.29 4.23
N GLU A 49 -24.49 -8.32 3.91
CA GLU A 49 -25.00 -8.78 2.62
C GLU A 49 -24.88 -7.72 1.51
N HIS A 50 -24.54 -6.48 1.88
CA HIS A 50 -24.42 -5.36 0.95
C HIS A 50 -23.06 -4.66 1.08
N THR A 51 -22.57 -4.13 -0.04
CA THR A 51 -21.33 -3.34 -0.05
C THR A 51 -21.60 -1.93 0.46
N ALA A 52 -20.85 -1.49 1.47
CA ALA A 52 -20.88 -0.12 1.96
C ALA A 52 -19.98 0.77 1.10
N GLU A 53 -20.53 1.79 0.46
CA GLU A 53 -19.77 2.80 -0.27
C GLU A 53 -19.95 4.16 0.41
N PHE A 54 -18.85 4.78 0.84
CA PHE A 54 -18.85 6.12 1.45
C PHE A 54 -18.23 7.12 0.47
N LEU A 55 -19.04 8.09 0.05
CA LEU A 55 -18.67 9.20 -0.82
C LEU A 55 -18.39 10.41 0.06
N LEU A 56 -17.12 10.79 0.16
CA LEU A 56 -16.70 11.99 0.89
C LEU A 56 -16.73 13.18 -0.08
N ASP A 57 -17.56 14.18 0.20
CA ASP A 57 -17.54 15.49 -0.48
C ASP A 57 -16.46 16.41 0.15
N SER A 58 -15.29 15.82 0.37
CA SER A 58 -14.11 16.47 0.90
C SER A 58 -12.88 15.68 0.54
N SER A 59 -11.70 16.30 0.67
CA SER A 59 -10.45 15.59 0.47
C SER A 59 -10.16 14.68 1.66
N LEU A 60 -9.86 13.41 1.41
CA LEU A 60 -9.31 12.52 2.43
C LEU A 60 -7.86 12.91 2.70
N ILE A 61 -7.63 13.63 3.80
CA ILE A 61 -6.28 14.07 4.18
C ILE A 61 -5.53 12.85 4.74
N LEU A 62 -4.49 12.41 4.03
CA LEU A 62 -3.67 11.25 4.44
C LEU A 62 -2.99 11.43 5.81
N HIS A 63 -2.86 12.66 6.31
CA HIS A 63 -2.37 12.94 7.67
C HIS A 63 -3.22 12.29 8.77
N PHE A 64 -4.52 12.04 8.52
CA PHE A 64 -5.38 11.31 9.47
C PHE A 64 -5.29 9.79 9.33
N CYS A 65 -4.51 9.28 8.38
CA CYS A 65 -4.30 7.85 8.22
C CYS A 65 -3.67 7.29 9.50
N LYS A 66 -4.30 6.27 10.09
CA LYS A 66 -3.81 5.59 11.29
C LYS A 66 -3.04 4.31 10.96
N LYS A 67 -3.38 3.68 9.83
CA LYS A 67 -2.81 2.41 9.40
C LYS A 67 -2.92 2.31 7.88
N ILE A 68 -1.88 1.77 7.26
CA ILE A 68 -1.92 1.30 5.88
C ILE A 68 -1.87 -0.23 5.89
N ASP A 69 -2.68 -0.85 5.04
CA ASP A 69 -2.69 -2.29 4.84
C ASP A 69 -2.68 -2.61 3.34
N PHE A 70 -2.15 -3.79 3.01
CA PHE A 70 -2.04 -4.27 1.64
C PHE A 70 -2.85 -5.55 1.51
N VAL A 71 -4.09 -5.39 1.03
CA VAL A 71 -5.09 -6.47 1.01
C VAL A 71 -4.97 -7.35 -0.23
N LYS A 72 -5.29 -8.63 -0.09
CA LYS A 72 -5.41 -9.56 -1.22
C LYS A 72 -6.54 -9.12 -2.14
N HIS A 73 -6.26 -9.05 -3.44
CA HIS A 73 -7.30 -8.77 -4.42
C HIS A 73 -8.27 -9.96 -4.49
N HIS A 74 -9.57 -9.68 -4.60
CA HIS A 74 -10.58 -10.73 -4.76
C HIS A 74 -10.25 -11.68 -5.91
N GLU A 75 -10.48 -12.98 -5.74
CA GLU A 75 -9.99 -14.03 -6.66
C GLU A 75 -10.67 -14.03 -8.03
N LYS A 76 -11.94 -13.62 -8.08
CA LYS A 76 -12.78 -13.77 -9.28
C LYS A 76 -13.54 -12.51 -9.70
N MET A 77 -13.40 -11.41 -8.95
CA MET A 77 -14.25 -10.24 -9.10
C MET A 77 -13.42 -8.96 -9.01
N CYS A 78 -13.57 -8.09 -10.01
CA CYS A 78 -13.01 -6.75 -10.04
C CYS A 78 -13.91 -5.86 -10.90
N ALA A 79 -14.11 -4.60 -10.49
CA ALA A 79 -14.86 -3.62 -11.26
C ALA A 79 -14.02 -2.93 -12.35
N ALA A 80 -12.71 -3.21 -12.42
CA ALA A 80 -11.83 -2.62 -13.42
C ALA A 80 -12.29 -2.98 -14.85
N PRO A 81 -12.47 -1.98 -15.73
CA PRO A 81 -12.89 -2.21 -17.11
C PRO A 81 -11.81 -3.00 -17.87
N GLY A 82 -12.23 -3.94 -18.73
CA GLY A 82 -11.31 -4.73 -19.55
C GLY A 82 -10.68 -5.95 -18.86
N GLY A 83 -11.10 -6.26 -17.63
CA GLY A 83 -10.53 -7.34 -16.83
C GLY A 83 -9.37 -6.87 -15.94
N CYS A 84 -9.12 -7.61 -14.86
CA CYS A 84 -8.09 -7.26 -13.89
C CYS A 84 -7.03 -8.36 -13.81
N GLY A 85 -5.81 -8.03 -14.24
CA GLY A 85 -4.66 -8.95 -14.14
C GLY A 85 -4.17 -9.18 -12.71
N GLN A 86 -4.68 -8.42 -11.74
CA GLN A 86 -4.33 -8.54 -10.33
C GLN A 86 -5.30 -9.41 -9.53
N LEU A 87 -6.33 -10.00 -10.16
CA LEU A 87 -7.26 -10.91 -9.48
C LEU A 87 -6.52 -12.03 -8.74
N GLY A 88 -6.88 -12.23 -7.47
CA GLY A 88 -6.28 -13.24 -6.60
C GLY A 88 -4.84 -12.96 -6.17
N GLN A 89 -4.20 -11.89 -6.63
CA GLN A 89 -2.87 -11.52 -6.16
C GLN A 89 -2.92 -10.96 -4.74
N ASP A 90 -1.91 -11.31 -3.95
CA ASP A 90 -1.72 -10.73 -2.63
C ASP A 90 -1.24 -9.27 -2.74
N GLY A 91 -1.47 -8.50 -1.68
CA GLY A 91 -1.08 -7.10 -1.60
C GLY A 91 0.44 -6.85 -1.63
N THR A 92 1.26 -7.91 -1.60
CA THR A 92 2.74 -7.83 -1.53
C THR A 92 3.35 -7.03 -2.68
N ASN A 93 2.86 -7.18 -3.91
CA ASN A 93 3.36 -6.42 -5.07
C ASN A 93 3.07 -4.91 -4.91
N ALA A 94 1.86 -4.58 -4.43
CA ALA A 94 1.50 -3.19 -4.14
C ALA A 94 2.33 -2.63 -2.98
N ALA A 95 2.56 -3.43 -1.93
CA ALA A 95 3.43 -3.07 -0.81
C ALA A 95 4.84 -2.75 -1.28
N GLY A 96 5.45 -3.61 -2.10
CA GLY A 96 6.79 -3.41 -2.64
C GLY A 96 6.90 -2.12 -3.46
N ARG A 97 5.93 -1.85 -4.35
CA ARG A 97 5.93 -0.62 -5.16
C ARG A 97 5.74 0.65 -4.34
N VAL A 98 4.82 0.64 -3.37
CA VAL A 98 4.61 1.79 -2.47
C VAL A 98 5.86 2.06 -1.63
N LEU A 99 6.45 1.02 -1.04
CA LEU A 99 7.66 1.16 -0.22
C LEU A 99 8.86 1.58 -1.06
N ALA A 100 9.01 1.07 -2.28
CA ALA A 100 10.05 1.51 -3.20
C ALA A 100 9.93 3.00 -3.53
N PHE A 101 8.71 3.52 -3.69
CA PHE A 101 8.48 4.95 -3.88
C PHE A 101 8.88 5.78 -2.65
N LEU A 102 8.44 5.37 -1.45
CA LEU A 102 8.77 6.07 -0.21
C LEU A 102 10.28 6.09 0.05
N LEU A 103 10.94 4.94 -0.10
CA LEU A 103 12.37 4.78 0.13
C LEU A 103 13.21 5.55 -0.90
N SER A 104 12.87 5.48 -2.19
CA SER A 104 13.62 6.18 -3.25
C SER A 104 13.65 7.70 -3.04
N ARG A 105 12.53 8.29 -2.58
CA ARG A 105 12.33 9.73 -2.40
C ARG A 105 12.51 10.22 -0.96
N ASP A 106 12.79 9.31 -0.02
CA ASP A 106 12.84 9.59 1.42
C ASP A 106 11.57 10.28 1.98
N LEU A 107 10.40 9.86 1.50
CA LEU A 107 9.10 10.36 1.95
C LEU A 107 8.63 9.65 3.23
N ARG A 108 8.70 10.36 4.36
CA ARG A 108 8.46 9.77 5.70
C ARG A 108 7.04 9.94 6.24
N GLY A 109 6.16 10.58 5.47
CA GLY A 109 4.81 10.95 5.91
C GLY A 109 3.91 9.78 6.31
N LEU A 110 4.27 8.55 5.93
CA LEU A 110 3.51 7.33 6.20
C LEU A 110 4.20 6.40 7.19
N ASN A 111 5.37 6.75 7.73
CA ASN A 111 6.15 5.87 8.60
C ASN A 111 5.32 5.36 9.79
N ASP A 112 4.62 6.28 10.46
CA ASP A 112 3.84 5.97 11.66
C ASP A 112 2.65 5.05 11.37
N THR A 113 2.19 5.01 10.11
CA THR A 113 1.09 4.14 9.68
C THR A 113 1.54 2.75 9.24
N LEU A 114 2.86 2.57 9.07
CA LEU A 114 3.50 1.34 8.59
C LEU A 114 4.29 0.62 9.69
N ILE A 115 4.48 1.25 10.84
CA ILE A 115 5.12 0.70 12.04
C ILE A 115 4.02 0.20 12.98
N VAL A 116 4.22 -0.97 13.59
CA VAL A 116 3.18 -1.65 14.39
C VAL A 116 3.49 -1.73 15.88
N THR A 117 4.67 -1.30 16.31
CA THR A 117 5.11 -1.29 17.71
C THR A 117 5.36 0.12 18.23
N ASP A 118 5.11 0.31 19.53
CA ASP A 118 5.59 1.44 20.33
C ASP A 118 6.46 0.89 21.48
N PRO A 119 7.77 1.18 21.54
CA PRO A 119 8.55 2.01 20.64
C PRO A 119 8.68 1.41 19.22
N LYS A 120 9.05 2.24 18.25
CA LYS A 120 9.13 1.94 16.80
C LYS A 120 10.22 0.91 16.46
N THR A 121 10.00 -0.34 16.82
CA THR A 121 10.97 -1.42 16.63
C THR A 121 10.78 -2.18 15.33
N GLU A 122 9.54 -2.27 14.82
CA GLU A 122 9.19 -3.20 13.74
C GLU A 122 8.19 -2.60 12.74
N LEU A 123 8.36 -2.98 11.48
CA LEU A 123 7.40 -2.68 10.42
C LEU A 123 6.22 -3.65 10.48
N SER A 124 5.09 -3.27 9.90
CA SER A 124 3.99 -4.21 9.69
C SER A 124 4.47 -5.38 8.81
N THR A 125 3.97 -6.59 9.05
CA THR A 125 4.30 -7.77 8.24
C THR A 125 4.06 -7.55 6.75
N ALA A 126 3.05 -6.75 6.39
CA ALA A 126 2.77 -6.40 5.00
C ALA A 126 3.88 -5.51 4.41
N ALA A 127 4.38 -4.54 5.19
CA ALA A 127 5.51 -3.72 4.78
C ALA A 127 6.81 -4.52 4.66
N GLU A 128 7.10 -5.41 5.60
CA GLU A 128 8.26 -6.30 5.52
C GLU A 128 8.24 -7.18 4.27
N ARG A 129 7.10 -7.83 3.99
CA ARG A 129 6.93 -8.61 2.75
C ARG A 129 7.08 -7.76 1.49
N GLY A 130 6.61 -6.52 1.52
CA GLY A 130 6.81 -5.58 0.42
C GLY A 130 8.29 -5.25 0.18
N ILE A 131 9.06 -5.02 1.24
CA ILE A 131 10.51 -4.77 1.16
C ILE A 131 11.24 -6.02 0.62
N LEU A 132 10.90 -7.20 1.13
CA LEU A 132 11.46 -8.46 0.63
C LEU A 132 11.16 -8.64 -0.86
N LYS A 133 9.91 -8.38 -1.27
CA LYS A 133 9.54 -8.46 -2.69
C LYS A 133 10.31 -7.47 -3.55
N ALA A 134 10.49 -6.23 -3.09
CA ALA A 134 11.30 -5.24 -3.80
C ALA A 134 12.77 -5.68 -3.92
N TYR A 135 13.32 -6.32 -2.88
CA TYR A 135 14.64 -6.93 -2.95
C TYR A 135 14.71 -8.04 -4.00
N GLU A 136 13.78 -9.00 -3.98
CA GLU A 136 13.72 -10.12 -4.95
C GLU A 136 13.58 -9.63 -6.40
N ASP A 137 12.81 -8.57 -6.62
CA ASP A 137 12.60 -8.02 -7.97
C ASP A 137 13.86 -7.34 -8.54
N LEU A 138 14.77 -6.88 -7.66
CA LEU A 138 16.03 -6.23 -8.02
C LEU A 138 17.23 -7.18 -7.97
N SER A 139 17.22 -8.19 -7.09
CA SER A 139 18.30 -9.14 -6.87
C SER A 139 18.34 -10.20 -7.97
N ARG A 140 19.26 -10.04 -8.93
CA ARG A 140 19.40 -10.93 -10.10
C ARG A 140 20.85 -11.15 -10.52
N ASN A 141 21.65 -11.75 -9.63
CA ASN A 141 23.07 -12.04 -9.86
C ASN A 141 23.84 -10.78 -10.26
N LEU A 142 23.88 -9.83 -9.35
CA LEU A 142 24.47 -8.51 -9.61
C LEU A 142 26.00 -8.61 -9.71
N GLY A 143 26.61 -7.68 -10.45
CA GLY A 143 28.04 -7.72 -10.77
C GLY A 143 28.61 -6.37 -11.22
N GLY A 144 27.92 -5.28 -10.89
CA GLY A 144 28.19 -3.96 -11.45
C GLY A 144 29.40 -3.22 -10.86
N PRO A 145 29.72 -2.06 -11.43
CA PRO A 145 30.92 -1.30 -11.09
C PRO A 145 30.78 -0.45 -9.81
N ALA A 146 29.58 -0.21 -9.28
CA ALA A 146 29.38 0.65 -8.11
C ALA A 146 29.97 0.00 -6.85
N LYS A 147 30.93 0.69 -6.22
CA LYS A 147 31.70 0.17 -5.08
C LYS A 147 31.54 0.99 -3.80
N SER A 148 31.35 2.31 -3.93
CA SER A 148 31.15 3.17 -2.77
C SER A 148 29.71 3.05 -2.27
N ASN A 149 29.50 3.30 -0.97
CA ASN A 149 28.15 3.30 -0.41
C ASN A 149 27.25 4.34 -1.08
N ASP A 150 27.80 5.48 -1.48
CA ASP A 150 27.05 6.56 -2.13
C ASP A 150 26.61 6.18 -3.55
N ASP A 151 27.49 5.56 -4.35
CA ASP A 151 27.15 5.08 -5.69
C ASP A 151 26.06 3.99 -5.62
N VAL A 152 26.18 3.09 -4.64
CA VAL A 152 25.20 2.02 -4.44
C VAL A 152 23.88 2.58 -3.96
N ASP A 153 23.87 3.52 -3.01
CA ASP A 153 22.64 4.17 -2.53
C ASP A 153 21.94 4.94 -3.67
N ALA A 154 22.70 5.60 -4.54
CA ALA A 154 22.15 6.29 -5.72
C ALA A 154 21.52 5.31 -6.71
N ALA A 155 22.24 4.23 -7.07
CA ALA A 155 21.72 3.18 -7.95
C ALA A 155 20.49 2.48 -7.35
N LEU A 156 20.52 2.17 -6.05
CA LEU A 156 19.41 1.57 -5.32
C LEU A 156 18.17 2.47 -5.35
N ARG A 157 18.31 3.77 -5.04
CA ARG A 157 17.18 4.71 -5.07
C ARG A 157 16.60 4.86 -6.47
N ALA A 158 17.44 4.91 -7.50
CA ALA A 158 16.99 4.96 -8.88
C ALA A 158 16.24 3.68 -9.30
N ALA A 159 16.77 2.51 -8.95
CA ALA A 159 16.13 1.22 -9.22
C ALA A 159 14.77 1.09 -8.48
N LEU A 160 14.69 1.53 -7.22
CA LEU A 160 13.45 1.56 -6.45
C LEU A 160 12.41 2.51 -7.07
N LEU A 161 12.84 3.68 -7.58
CA LEU A 161 11.94 4.61 -8.26
C LEU A 161 11.36 4.01 -9.54
N GLN A 162 12.19 3.35 -10.35
CA GLN A 162 11.75 2.65 -11.56
C GLN A 162 10.82 1.47 -11.22
N LEU A 163 11.13 0.72 -10.17
CA LEU A 163 10.26 -0.35 -9.68
C LEU A 163 8.88 0.20 -9.26
N ALA A 164 8.86 1.32 -8.53
CA ALA A 164 7.63 2.00 -8.14
C ALA A 164 6.81 2.49 -9.34
N ALA A 165 7.48 2.92 -10.42
CA ALA A 165 6.84 3.32 -11.67
C ALA A 165 6.34 2.13 -12.52
N GLY A 166 6.65 0.88 -12.12
CA GLY A 166 6.32 -0.31 -12.89
C GLY A 166 7.28 -0.60 -14.05
N GLU A 167 8.43 0.07 -14.10
CA GLU A 167 9.46 -0.10 -15.13
C GLU A 167 10.45 -1.21 -14.75
N GLU A 168 9.94 -2.44 -14.53
CA GLU A 168 10.70 -3.55 -13.93
C GLU A 168 12.01 -3.88 -14.67
N THR A 169 12.01 -3.83 -16.01
CA THR A 169 13.22 -4.04 -16.82
C THR A 169 14.27 -2.96 -16.59
N HIS A 170 13.87 -1.70 -16.50
CA HIS A 170 14.78 -0.58 -16.21
C HIS A 170 15.29 -0.65 -14.77
N ALA A 171 14.40 -0.97 -13.82
CA ALA A 171 14.76 -1.16 -12.41
C ALA A 171 15.85 -2.23 -12.26
N GLN A 172 15.70 -3.38 -12.93
CA GLN A 172 16.71 -4.44 -12.94
C GLN A 172 18.01 -4.03 -13.63
N ALA A 173 17.94 -3.31 -14.76
CA ALA A 173 19.12 -2.80 -15.44
C ALA A 173 19.91 -1.81 -14.58
N THR A 174 19.22 -0.94 -13.85
CA THR A 174 19.84 0.00 -12.90
C THR A 174 20.41 -0.73 -11.69
N ALA A 175 19.69 -1.72 -11.13
CA ALA A 175 20.19 -2.53 -10.03
C ALA A 175 21.48 -3.29 -10.38
N LYS A 176 21.65 -3.69 -11.65
CA LYS A 176 22.90 -4.31 -12.16
C LYS A 176 24.13 -3.42 -12.06
N LEU A 177 23.99 -2.13 -11.80
CA LEU A 177 25.13 -1.25 -11.49
C LEU A 177 25.75 -1.57 -10.12
N ILE A 178 24.99 -2.18 -9.22
CA ILE A 178 25.42 -2.59 -7.87
C ILE A 178 26.28 -3.86 -7.99
N ARG A 179 27.35 -3.94 -7.18
CA ARG A 179 28.36 -4.99 -7.28
C ARG A 179 27.87 -6.40 -6.98
N SER A 180 26.94 -6.57 -6.05
CA SER A 180 26.47 -7.89 -5.62
C SER A 180 25.11 -7.82 -4.92
N ASP A 181 24.39 -8.94 -4.92
CA ASP A 181 23.13 -9.10 -4.20
C ASP A 181 23.29 -8.90 -2.69
N ASP A 182 24.39 -9.36 -2.09
CA ASP A 182 24.73 -9.08 -0.68
C ASP A 182 24.82 -7.57 -0.40
N LEU A 183 25.48 -6.83 -1.30
CA LEU A 183 25.64 -5.40 -1.13
C LEU A 183 24.29 -4.68 -1.29
N LEU A 184 23.47 -5.08 -2.26
CA LEU A 184 22.09 -4.61 -2.40
C LEU A 184 21.30 -4.85 -1.11
N CYS A 185 21.31 -6.09 -0.58
CA CYS A 185 20.60 -6.48 0.63
C CYS A 185 21.00 -5.61 1.83
N ARG A 186 22.30 -5.49 2.11
CA ARG A 186 22.80 -4.68 3.23
C ARG A 186 22.45 -3.20 3.08
N ARG A 187 22.63 -2.62 1.88
CA ARG A 187 22.31 -1.19 1.65
C ARG A 187 20.82 -0.91 1.72
N LEU A 188 19.97 -1.83 1.22
CA LEU A 188 18.52 -1.72 1.38
C LEU A 188 18.11 -1.81 2.85
N ALA A 189 18.68 -2.75 3.62
CA ALA A 189 18.42 -2.85 5.05
C ALA A 189 18.76 -1.54 5.78
N GLU A 190 19.93 -0.97 5.51
CA GLU A 190 20.34 0.31 6.09
C GLU A 190 19.46 1.48 5.63
N LEU A 191 19.03 1.49 4.37
CA LEU A 191 18.10 2.50 3.85
C LEU A 191 16.77 2.45 4.60
N VAL A 192 16.20 1.25 4.78
CA VAL A 192 14.97 1.05 5.55
C VAL A 192 15.16 1.49 7.00
N LYS A 193 16.24 1.06 7.66
CA LYS A 193 16.55 1.45 9.04
C LYS A 193 16.54 2.97 9.21
N ARG A 194 17.27 3.68 8.35
CA ARG A 194 17.39 5.14 8.37
C ARG A 194 16.06 5.82 8.07
N HIS A 195 15.32 5.34 7.08
CA HIS A 195 14.07 5.93 6.65
C HIS A 195 12.99 5.86 7.74
N PHE A 196 12.83 4.70 8.37
CA PHE A 196 11.82 4.45 9.40
C PHE A 196 12.30 4.76 10.83
N LYS A 197 13.57 5.13 11.01
CA LYS A 197 14.23 5.35 12.32
C LYS A 197 14.09 4.16 13.26
N LEU A 198 14.27 2.95 12.72
CA LEU A 198 14.19 1.71 13.50
C LEU A 198 15.46 1.55 14.35
N GLU A 199 15.30 1.15 15.61
CA GLU A 199 16.42 0.93 16.53
C GLU A 199 17.30 -0.26 16.09
N SER A 200 16.65 -1.31 15.59
CA SER A 200 17.27 -2.44 14.92
C SER A 200 16.54 -2.75 13.61
N THR A 201 17.24 -3.22 12.59
CA THR A 201 16.61 -3.82 11.41
C THR A 201 16.76 -5.32 11.50
N ALA A 202 15.74 -5.99 12.03
CA ALA A 202 15.56 -7.42 11.88
C ALA A 202 14.86 -7.73 10.55
N LEU A 203 15.25 -7.07 9.45
CA LEU A 203 14.82 -7.50 8.13
C LEU A 203 15.52 -8.83 7.84
N LYS A 204 14.78 -9.92 8.00
CA LYS A 204 15.22 -11.26 7.61
C LYS A 204 14.92 -11.40 6.12
N PHE A 205 15.93 -11.10 5.29
CA PHE A 205 15.92 -11.41 3.87
C PHE A 205 16.24 -12.89 3.65
#